data_AF-I0Z9Y5-F1
#
_entry.id   AF-I0Z9Y5-F1
#
_cell.length_a   1.000
_cell.length_b   1.000
_cell.length_c   1.000
_cell.angle_alpha   90.00
_cell.angle_beta   90.00
_cell.angle_gamma   90.00
#
_symmetry.space_group_name_H-M   'P 1'
#
loop_
_entity.id
_entity.type
_entity.pdbx_description
1 polymer ?
#
loop_
_entity_poly.entity_id
_entity_poly.type
_entity_poly.pdbx_seq_one_letter_code
_entity_poly.pdbx_strand_id
1 'polypeptide(L)'
;MRHRLQAVEVSGSKPLPCSGKAVAIYGNCPAETKFTLPVASTQSSCAEELARVGWLTIGHLATHGFAVQVKLLRADKPQLRDRKEGGWLSYHVAGGAITLLDKGDEPKEGERRRGPLDF
;
A
#
# COMPACT_ATOMS: atom_id res chain seq x y z
N MET A 1 12.10 8.27 -3.74
CA MET A 1 12.02 7.61 -5.08
C MET A 1 11.15 6.33 -5.02
N ARG A 2 10.33 6.01 -6.05
CA ARG A 2 9.44 4.82 -6.05
C ARG A 2 9.84 3.82 -7.13
N HIS A 3 10.24 2.61 -6.73
CA HIS A 3 10.57 1.53 -7.67
C HIS A 3 9.36 0.61 -7.83
N ARG A 4 8.94 0.41 -9.08
CA ARG A 4 7.85 -0.50 -9.41
C ARG A 4 8.37 -1.93 -9.27
N LEU A 5 7.80 -2.70 -8.35
CA LEU A 5 8.05 -4.13 -8.32
C LEU A 5 7.12 -4.83 -9.30
N GLN A 6 7.67 -5.72 -10.11
CA GLN A 6 6.86 -6.62 -10.91
C GLN A 6 6.30 -7.67 -9.95
N ALA A 7 4.97 -7.76 -9.90
CA ALA A 7 4.32 -8.82 -9.16
C ALA A 7 4.70 -10.15 -9.81
N VAL A 8 5.16 -11.12 -9.02
CA VAL A 8 5.10 -12.51 -9.44
C VAL A 8 3.62 -12.78 -9.69
N GLU A 9 3.27 -13.23 -10.90
CA GLU A 9 1.89 -13.51 -11.28
C GLU A 9 1.23 -14.34 -10.18
N VAL A 10 0.28 -13.73 -9.47
CA VAL A 10 -0.60 -14.45 -8.57
C VAL A 10 -1.62 -15.10 -9.49
N SER A 11 -1.27 -16.29 -9.96
CA SER A 11 -2.15 -17.21 -10.65
C SER A 11 -3.46 -17.33 -9.85
N GLY A 12 -4.52 -16.68 -10.35
CA GLY A 12 -5.82 -16.61 -9.72
C GLY A 12 -5.92 -15.53 -8.63
N SER A 13 -6.28 -14.31 -9.02
CA SER A 13 -6.48 -13.18 -8.10
C SER A 13 -7.77 -13.37 -7.26
N LYS A 14 -7.73 -14.28 -6.29
CA LYS A 14 -8.81 -14.46 -5.32
C LYS A 14 -9.05 -13.12 -4.61
N PRO A 15 -10.31 -12.70 -4.46
CA PRO A 15 -10.57 -11.45 -3.77
C PRO A 15 -10.19 -11.57 -2.29
N LEU A 16 -9.66 -10.49 -1.75
CA LEU A 16 -9.19 -10.40 -0.38
C LEU A 16 -10.37 -10.30 0.60
N PRO A 17 -10.24 -10.85 1.82
CA PRO A 17 -11.20 -10.63 2.89
C PRO A 17 -11.27 -9.14 3.27
N CYS A 18 -12.36 -8.72 3.91
CA CYS A 18 -12.56 -7.35 4.37
C CYS A 18 -11.58 -6.97 5.50
N SER A 19 -11.13 -7.95 6.30
CA SER A 19 -10.12 -7.76 7.33
C SER A 19 -9.17 -8.95 7.37
N GLY A 20 -7.91 -8.72 7.75
CA GLY A 20 -6.93 -9.80 7.78
C GLY A 20 -5.52 -9.38 8.14
N LYS A 21 -4.59 -10.30 7.91
CA LYS A 21 -3.15 -10.09 8.02
C LYS A 21 -2.53 -10.34 6.66
N ALA A 22 -1.66 -9.43 6.23
CA ALA A 22 -0.84 -9.58 5.05
C ALA A 22 0.63 -9.73 5.47
N VAL A 23 1.35 -10.60 4.75
CA VAL A 23 2.79 -10.80 4.92
C VAL A 23 3.43 -10.65 3.55
N ALA A 24 4.49 -9.87 3.48
CA ALA A 24 5.33 -9.72 2.29
C ALA A 24 6.76 -10.07 2.66
N ILE A 25 7.47 -10.70 1.72
CA ILE A 25 8.87 -11.09 1.91
C ILE A 25 9.69 -10.33 0.86
N TYR A 26 10.69 -9.58 1.30
CA TYR A 26 11.67 -8.93 0.43
C TYR A 26 13.07 -9.41 0.80
N GLY A 27 13.70 -10.17 -0.09
CA GLY A 27 14.93 -10.90 0.27
C GLY A 27 14.66 -11.83 1.45
N ASN A 28 15.41 -11.65 2.54
CA ASN A 28 15.26 -12.41 3.79
C ASN A 28 14.49 -11.63 4.88
N CYS A 29 13.89 -10.49 4.53
CA CYS A 29 13.18 -9.62 5.46
C CYS A 29 11.67 -9.81 5.31
N PRO A 30 10.99 -10.50 6.25
CA PRO A 30 9.53 -10.52 6.29
C PRO A 30 9.00 -9.20 6.85
N ALA A 31 7.93 -8.71 6.25
CA ALA A 31 7.13 -7.59 6.71
C ALA A 31 5.68 -8.04 6.86
N GLU A 32 5.03 -7.63 7.94
CA GLU A 32 3.64 -7.99 8.20
C GLU A 32 2.80 -6.79 8.63
N THR A 33 1.55 -6.76 8.17
CA THR A 33 0.56 -5.80 8.61
C THR A 33 -0.77 -6.47 8.86
N LYS A 34 -1.52 -5.94 9.82
CA LYS A 34 -2.97 -6.13 9.85
C LYS A 34 -3.62 -5.10 8.93
N PHE A 35 -4.74 -5.45 8.31
CA PHE A 35 -5.45 -4.56 7.43
C PHE A 35 -6.96 -4.70 7.59
N THR A 36 -7.64 -3.60 7.28
CA THR A 36 -9.09 -3.55 7.08
C THR A 36 -9.32 -2.82 5.77
N LEU A 37 -10.04 -3.45 4.84
CA LEU A 37 -10.40 -2.88 3.56
C LEU A 37 -11.78 -2.23 3.66
N PRO A 38 -12.00 -1.14 2.92
CA PRO A 38 -13.32 -0.53 2.85
C PRO A 38 -14.30 -1.50 2.17
N VAL A 39 -15.53 -1.51 2.68
CA VAL A 39 -16.59 -2.42 2.28
C VAL A 39 -17.70 -1.60 1.63
N ALA A 40 -18.17 -2.05 0.47
CA ALA A 40 -19.33 -1.44 -0.18
C ALA A 40 -20.62 -1.89 0.51
N SER A 41 -21.57 -0.95 0.63
CA SER A 41 -22.89 -1.19 1.23
C SER A 41 -23.70 -2.21 0.43
N THR A 42 -23.58 -2.18 -0.90
CA THR A 42 -24.25 -3.10 -1.82
C THR A 42 -23.30 -3.58 -2.92
N GLN A 43 -23.68 -4.65 -3.63
CA GLN A 43 -22.91 -5.16 -4.76
C GLN A 43 -22.77 -4.12 -5.87
N SER A 44 -23.86 -3.39 -6.16
CA SER A 44 -23.95 -2.40 -7.23
C SER A 44 -23.27 -1.07 -6.90
N SER A 45 -23.23 -0.68 -5.62
CA SER A 45 -22.62 0.59 -5.20
C SER A 45 -21.11 0.52 -5.03
N CYS A 46 -20.50 -0.66 -5.19
CA CYS A 46 -19.04 -0.85 -5.13
C CYS A 46 -18.28 0.11 -6.06
N ALA A 47 -18.81 0.39 -7.25
CA ALA A 47 -18.15 1.25 -8.22
C ALA A 47 -18.09 2.73 -7.80
N GLU A 48 -19.04 3.16 -6.98
CA GLU A 48 -19.23 4.54 -6.53
C GLU A 48 -18.61 4.78 -5.15
N GLU A 49 -18.74 3.81 -4.24
CA GLU A 49 -18.26 3.94 -2.86
C GLU A 49 -16.76 3.69 -2.70
N LEU A 50 -16.17 2.84 -3.55
CA LEU A 50 -14.79 2.36 -3.38
C LEU A 50 -13.85 2.87 -4.46
N ALA A 51 -12.63 3.23 -4.08
CA ALA A 51 -11.61 3.63 -5.04
C ALA A 51 -11.27 2.47 -6.01
N ARG A 52 -11.11 2.78 -7.30
CA ARG A 52 -10.72 1.76 -8.29
C ARG A 52 -9.38 1.10 -7.96
N VAL A 53 -8.44 1.88 -7.43
CA VAL A 53 -7.10 1.44 -7.04
C VAL A 53 -6.86 1.80 -5.59
N GLY A 54 -6.47 0.80 -4.78
CA GLY A 54 -6.01 0.98 -3.41
C GLY A 54 -4.53 0.62 -3.26
N TRP A 55 -3.88 1.14 -2.22
CA TRP A 55 -2.55 0.72 -1.83
C TRP A 55 -2.56 0.32 -0.36
N LEU A 56 -2.06 -0.89 -0.07
CA LEU A 56 -1.87 -1.39 1.29
C LEU A 56 -0.38 -1.41 1.61
N THR A 57 0.04 -0.68 2.64
CA THR A 57 1.41 -0.77 3.15
C THR A 57 1.52 -1.99 4.07
N ILE A 58 2.35 -2.97 3.69
CA ILE A 58 2.54 -4.23 4.43
C ILE A 58 3.63 -4.12 5.49
N GLY A 59 4.55 -3.18 5.34
CA GLY A 59 5.45 -2.85 6.42
C GLY A 59 6.38 -1.71 6.09
N HIS A 60 6.84 -1.08 7.15
CA HIS A 60 7.92 -0.11 7.11
C HIS A 60 9.17 -0.80 7.64
N LEU A 61 10.10 -1.11 6.75
CA LEU A 61 11.42 -1.56 7.15
C LEU A 61 12.25 -0.29 7.40
N ALA A 62 11.93 0.37 8.52
CA ALA A 62 12.52 1.65 8.91
C ALA A 62 14.05 1.60 8.99
N THR A 63 14.60 0.46 9.41
CA THR A 63 16.06 0.17 9.41
C THR A 63 16.69 0.23 8.02
N HIS A 64 15.91 -0.01 6.97
CA HIS A 64 16.37 -0.02 5.58
C HIS A 64 15.84 1.17 4.77
N GLY A 65 15.08 2.07 5.39
CA GLY A 65 14.57 3.27 4.73
C GLY A 65 13.58 2.98 3.61
N PHE A 66 12.76 1.92 3.70
CA PHE A 66 11.74 1.65 2.69
C PHE A 66 10.45 1.04 3.23
N ALA A 67 9.36 1.24 2.49
CA ALA A 67 8.04 0.69 2.74
C ALA A 67 7.64 -0.28 1.62
N VAL A 68 7.15 -1.46 2.00
CA VAL A 68 6.61 -2.44 1.07
C VAL A 68 5.12 -2.20 0.93
N GLN A 69 4.66 -1.99 -0.30
CA GLN A 69 3.26 -1.68 -0.60
C GLN A 69 2.70 -2.65 -1.63
N VAL A 70 1.44 -3.02 -1.47
CA VAL A 70 0.69 -3.86 -2.41
C VAL A 70 -0.40 -3.03 -3.07
N LYS A 71 -0.48 -3.12 -4.39
CA LYS A 71 -1.52 -2.52 -5.20
C LYS A 71 -2.74 -3.42 -5.18
N LEU A 72 -3.87 -2.84 -4.81
CA LEU A 72 -5.18 -3.46 -4.86
C LEU A 72 -5.95 -2.88 -6.04
N LEU A 73 -6.64 -3.75 -6.78
CA LEU A 73 -7.59 -3.34 -7.79
C LEU A 73 -8.98 -3.78 -7.36
N ARG A 74 -9.92 -2.84 -7.46
CA ARG A 74 -11.33 -3.10 -7.17
C ARG A 74 -11.94 -3.96 -8.28
N ALA A 75 -12.76 -4.93 -7.91
CA ALA A 75 -13.62 -5.66 -8.84
C ALA A 75 -14.84 -4.79 -9.21
N ASP A 76 -15.18 -4.72 -10.50
CA ASP A 76 -16.33 -3.92 -10.94
C ASP A 76 -17.67 -4.50 -10.48
N LYS A 77 -17.74 -5.83 -10.31
CA LYS A 77 -18.91 -6.54 -9.78
C LYS A 77 -18.46 -7.65 -8.82
N PRO A 78 -18.26 -7.37 -7.52
CA PRO A 78 -17.81 -8.38 -6.56
C PRO A 78 -18.84 -9.52 -6.47
N GLN A 79 -18.38 -10.76 -6.58
CA GLN A 79 -19.26 -11.95 -6.59
C GLN A 79 -19.30 -12.68 -5.25
N LEU A 80 -18.35 -12.39 -4.36
CA LEU A 80 -18.18 -13.09 -3.09
C LEU A 80 -18.43 -12.15 -1.92
N ARG A 81 -19.04 -12.70 -0.87
CA ARG A 81 -19.29 -12.03 0.40
C ARG A 81 -18.34 -12.58 1.47
N ASP A 82 -17.80 -11.70 2.28
CA ASP A 82 -17.05 -12.05 3.47
C ASP A 82 -17.98 -12.74 4.46
N ARG A 83 -17.64 -13.97 4.85
CA ARG A 83 -18.45 -14.75 5.81
C ARG A 83 -18.35 -14.21 7.23
N LYS A 84 -17.28 -13.49 7.58
CA LYS A 84 -17.06 -12.97 8.92
C LYS A 84 -17.67 -11.58 9.08
N GLU A 85 -17.38 -10.70 8.13
CA GLU A 85 -17.74 -9.27 8.21
C GLU A 85 -19.06 -8.97 7.48
N GLY A 86 -19.60 -9.91 6.69
CA GLY A 86 -20.83 -9.70 5.91
C GLY A 86 -20.70 -8.70 4.76
N GLY A 87 -19.47 -8.24 4.44
CA GLY A 87 -19.17 -7.29 3.37
C GLY A 87 -18.90 -7.94 2.01
N TRP A 88 -18.91 -7.18 0.92
CA TRP A 88 -18.50 -7.69 -0.40
C TRP A 88 -16.98 -7.70 -0.56
N LEU A 89 -16.42 -8.82 -1.04
CA LEU A 89 -14.99 -8.96 -1.30
C LEU A 89 -14.61 -8.19 -2.56
N SER A 90 -14.25 -6.92 -2.36
CA SER A 90 -14.22 -5.92 -3.43
C SER A 90 -12.86 -5.72 -4.06
N TYR A 91 -11.77 -6.17 -3.42
CA TYR A 91 -10.42 -5.97 -3.92
C TYR A 91 -9.69 -7.27 -4.17
N HIS A 92 -8.81 -7.26 -5.17
CA HIS A 92 -7.83 -8.29 -5.43
C HIS A 92 -6.44 -7.68 -5.56
N VAL A 93 -5.41 -8.51 -5.35
CA VAL A 93 -4.02 -8.08 -5.52
C VAL A 93 -3.73 -7.92 -7.00
N ALA A 94 -3.24 -6.73 -7.38
CA ALA A 94 -2.86 -6.39 -8.75
C ALA A 94 -1.36 -6.08 -8.91
N GLY A 95 -0.62 -5.99 -7.81
CA GLY A 95 0.84 -5.97 -7.81
C GLY A 95 1.45 -5.34 -6.57
N GLY A 96 2.69 -4.84 -6.67
CA GLY A 96 3.39 -4.26 -5.52
C GLY A 96 4.36 -3.14 -5.90
N ALA A 97 4.86 -2.44 -4.89
CA ALA A 97 5.89 -1.42 -5.02
C ALA A 97 6.73 -1.38 -3.74
N ILE A 98 8.01 -1.02 -3.89
CA ILE A 98 8.84 -0.57 -2.77
C ILE A 98 9.00 0.93 -2.89
N THR A 99 8.64 1.63 -1.82
CA THR A 99 8.82 3.07 -1.72
C THR A 99 9.99 3.31 -0.79
N LEU A 100 11.08 3.87 -1.31
CA LEU A 100 12.20 4.32 -0.47
C LEU A 100 11.73 5.58 0.26
N LEU A 101 11.79 5.54 1.58
CA LEU A 101 11.64 6.71 2.43
C LEU A 101 12.90 7.55 2.18
N ASP A 102 12.77 8.65 1.45
CA ASP A 102 13.82 9.66 1.51
C ASP A 102 13.98 10.03 2.98
N LYS A 103 15.17 9.77 3.54
CA LYS A 103 15.62 10.56 4.68
C LYS A 103 15.69 11.97 4.11
N GLY A 104 14.64 12.76 4.30
CA GLY A 104 14.57 14.11 3.80
C GLY A 104 15.89 14.82 4.09
N ASP A 105 16.37 15.60 3.13
CA ASP A 105 17.44 16.57 3.30
C ASP A 105 17.48 17.05 4.75
N GLU A 106 18.42 16.52 5.53
CA GLU A 106 18.83 17.24 6.72
C GLU A 106 19.33 18.57 6.18
N PRO A 107 18.77 19.72 6.60
CA PRO A 107 19.40 20.98 6.26
C PRO A 107 20.83 20.86 6.76
N LYS A 108 21.80 20.92 5.85
CA LYS A 108 23.21 20.97 6.25
C LYS A 108 23.34 22.15 7.20
N GLU A 109 23.42 21.85 8.49
CA GLU A 109 23.74 22.80 9.53
C GLU A 109 25.13 23.34 9.21
N GLY A 110 25.20 24.43 8.47
CA GLY A 110 26.48 24.89 7.92
C GLY A 110 26.42 25.99 6.87
N GLU A 111 25.29 26.26 6.21
CA GLU A 111 25.21 27.46 5.37
C GLU A 111 24.85 28.68 6.22
N ARG A 112 25.79 29.08 7.09
CA ARG A 112 25.86 30.46 7.59
C ARG A 112 26.01 31.34 6.36
N ARG A 113 24.88 31.84 5.85
CA ARG A 113 24.86 32.98 4.94
C ARG A 113 25.61 34.09 5.66
N ARG A 114 26.86 34.33 5.26
CA ARG A 114 27.51 35.62 5.48
C ARG A 114 26.68 36.59 4.65
N GLY A 115 25.73 37.25 5.31
CA GLY A 115 25.17 38.48 4.76
C GLY A 115 26.31 39.47 4.52
N PRO A 116 26.20 40.33 3.50
CA PRO A 116 27.25 41.30 3.20
C PRO A 116 27.45 42.22 4.40
N LEU A 117 28.71 42.54 4.66
CA LEU A 117 29.11 43.66 5.50
C LEU A 117 28.56 44.93 4.84
N ASP A 118 27.58 45.56 5.47
CA ASP A 118 27.23 46.95 5.18
C ASP A 118 27.61 47.79 6.41
N PHE A 119 28.70 48.54 6.21
CA PHE A 119 29.22 49.77 6.84
C PHE A 119 29.24 49.89 8.37
#